data_AF-A0A3D5BJH7-F1
#
_entry.id   AF-A0A3D5BJH7-F1
#
_cell.length_a   1.000
_cell.length_b   1.000
_cell.length_c   1.000
_cell.angle_alpha   90.00
_cell.angle_beta   90.00
_cell.angle_gamma   90.00
#
_symmetry.space_group_name_H-M   'P 1'
#
loop_
_entity.id
_entity.type
_entity.pdbx_description
1 polymer ?
#
loop_
_entity_poly.entity_id
_entity_poly.type
_entity_poly.pdbx_seq_one_letter_code
_entity_poly.pdbx_strand_id
1 'polypeptide(L)'
;MKLWSVLAGTVLLAGCQGGPVQLPVVHKPLPAPEKVVELPRQAPEPVKPVLAISDDALSLTAWAKFRSELLAMNGKQRDALSKELAPSAVSNLQQLLIRIHPDTPYAVRFKAQMQLGEQLTILPKGLAELLRWDYAYNQKLLESESAVKALGRLNGQQQDNLDRLQKQNADLQKKIDALTQIEAKLNQNGGG
;
A
#
# COMPACT_ATOMS: atom_id res chain seq x y z
N MET A 1 -13.33 43.44 27.56
CA MET A 1 -12.98 43.61 28.99
C MET A 1 -11.88 42.60 29.31
N LYS A 2 -10.68 42.88 29.80
CA LYS A 2 -9.94 44.09 30.18
C LYS A 2 -8.47 43.81 29.80
N LEU A 3 -7.83 44.72 29.06
CA LEU A 3 -6.37 44.80 28.96
C LEU A 3 -5.83 45.32 30.31
N TRP A 4 -4.67 44.83 30.75
CA TRP A 4 -3.95 45.40 31.89
C TRP A 4 -2.65 46.04 31.44
N SER A 5 -2.50 47.26 31.92
CA SER A 5 -1.59 48.29 31.45
C SER A 5 -0.24 48.26 32.16
N VAL A 6 0.71 48.86 31.45
CA VAL A 6 2.04 49.32 31.86
C VAL A 6 1.98 50.30 33.04
N LEU A 7 2.97 50.23 33.95
CA LEU A 7 3.48 51.35 34.76
C LEU A 7 4.90 50.94 35.24
N ALA A 8 6.01 51.46 34.71
CA ALA A 8 6.55 52.83 34.82
C ALA A 8 6.75 53.29 36.28
N GLY A 9 7.99 53.23 36.75
CA GLY A 9 8.42 53.78 38.03
C GLY A 9 9.81 54.40 37.88
N THR A 10 9.85 55.72 37.75
CA THR A 10 11.05 56.56 37.64
C THR A 10 11.39 57.23 38.98
N VAL A 11 12.69 57.25 39.26
CA VAL A 11 13.51 58.33 39.87
C VAL A 11 13.30 58.67 41.35
N LEU A 12 14.44 58.80 42.04
CA LEU A 12 14.90 59.83 43.01
C LEU A 12 16.12 59.23 43.76
N LEU A 13 17.22 59.88 44.17
CA LEU A 13 17.98 61.07 43.81
C LEU A 13 19.25 61.07 44.70
N ALA A 14 20.31 61.79 44.26
CA ALA A 14 21.39 62.42 45.04
C ALA A 14 22.62 61.64 45.58
N GLY A 15 23.82 62.23 45.37
CA GLY A 15 24.94 62.15 46.32
C GLY A 15 26.37 62.21 45.75
N CYS A 16 27.00 63.39 45.83
CA CYS A 16 28.36 63.76 45.39
C CYS A 16 29.56 62.97 45.99
N GLN A 17 30.66 62.89 45.24
CA GLN A 17 32.04 63.34 45.56
C GLN A 17 33.00 62.72 44.51
N GLY A 18 33.86 63.41 43.77
CA GLY A 18 34.94 64.28 44.24
C GLY A 18 36.26 63.49 44.26
N GLY A 19 36.98 63.38 43.14
CA GLY A 19 38.29 62.70 43.05
C GLY A 19 38.88 62.66 41.62
N PRO A 20 40.21 62.52 41.45
CA PRO A 20 41.03 63.52 40.74
C PRO A 20 41.31 63.30 39.25
N VAL A 21 41.92 64.34 38.70
CA VAL A 21 42.40 64.65 37.33
C VAL A 21 43.06 63.50 36.57
N GLN A 22 42.75 63.44 35.27
CA GLN A 22 43.24 62.50 34.26
C GLN A 22 44.73 62.71 33.91
N LEU A 23 45.44 61.61 33.69
CA LEU A 23 46.63 61.57 32.84
C LEU A 23 46.21 61.01 31.46
N PRO A 24 46.69 61.57 30.33
CA PRO A 24 46.29 61.11 29.00
C PRO A 24 47.00 59.79 28.68
N VAL A 25 46.27 58.69 28.71
CA VAL A 25 46.72 57.42 28.14
C VAL A 25 46.54 57.49 26.63
N VAL A 26 47.66 57.48 25.90
CA VAL A 26 47.67 57.34 24.44
C VAL A 26 47.22 55.92 24.10
N HIS A 27 45.95 55.76 23.74
CA HIS A 27 45.43 54.51 23.19
C HIS A 27 45.82 54.41 21.70
N LYS A 28 46.67 53.42 21.38
CA LYS A 28 46.85 52.93 20.01
C LYS A 28 45.47 52.56 19.43
N PRO A 29 45.16 52.88 18.16
CA PRO A 29 43.88 52.51 17.57
C PRO A 29 43.71 50.99 17.56
N LEU A 30 42.61 50.49 18.12
CA LEU A 30 42.13 49.13 17.90
C LEU A 30 41.78 48.98 16.41
N PRO A 31 42.23 47.92 15.70
CA PRO A 31 41.75 47.67 14.35
C PRO A 31 40.24 47.40 14.38
N ALA A 32 39.52 47.97 13.41
CA ALA A 32 38.08 47.84 13.28
C ALA A 32 37.66 46.36 13.21
N PRO A 33 36.51 45.98 13.82
CA PRO A 33 36.03 44.61 13.78
C PRO A 33 35.77 44.22 12.32
N GLU A 34 36.47 43.18 11.88
CA GLU A 34 36.32 42.60 10.57
C GLU A 34 34.87 42.14 10.39
N LYS A 35 34.16 42.77 9.45
CA LYS A 35 32.77 42.48 9.15
C LYS A 35 32.71 41.06 8.59
N VAL A 36 32.35 40.09 9.44
CA VAL A 36 32.08 38.72 9.01
C VAL A 36 30.94 38.80 8.00
N VAL A 37 31.29 38.69 6.72
CA VAL A 37 30.32 38.51 5.65
C VAL A 37 29.79 37.09 5.82
N GLU A 38 28.61 36.95 6.43
CA GLU A 38 27.85 35.71 6.35
C GLU A 38 27.57 35.46 4.85
N LEU A 39 28.28 34.49 4.27
CA LEU A 39 27.96 34.02 2.94
C LEU A 39 26.47 33.62 2.90
N PRO A 40 25.72 34.02 1.85
CA PRO A 40 24.33 33.61 1.72
C PRO A 40 24.26 32.09 1.75
N ARG A 41 23.67 31.53 2.81
CA ARG A 41 23.42 30.10 2.93
C ARG A 41 22.43 29.74 1.83
N GLN A 42 22.94 29.29 0.68
CA GLN A 42 22.10 28.78 -0.42
C GLN A 42 21.18 27.71 0.17
N ALA A 43 19.87 27.92 0.03
CA ALA A 43 18.89 26.91 0.40
C ALA A 43 19.24 25.63 -0.38
N PRO A 44 19.40 24.47 0.28
CA PRO A 44 19.70 23.23 -0.43
C PRO A 44 18.60 22.99 -1.45
N GLU A 45 19.00 22.71 -2.70
CA GLU A 45 18.05 22.42 -3.78
C GLU A 45 17.13 21.26 -3.35
N PRO A 46 15.83 21.30 -3.72
CA PRO A 46 14.91 20.24 -3.37
C PRO A 46 15.37 18.91 -3.98
N VAL A 47 15.84 18.00 -3.12
CA VAL A 47 16.28 16.66 -3.52
C VAL A 47 15.06 15.91 -4.05
N LYS A 48 15.09 15.53 -5.33
CA LYS A 48 14.02 14.72 -5.92
C LYS A 48 13.96 13.37 -5.21
N PRO A 49 12.77 12.88 -4.83
CA PRO A 49 12.64 11.56 -4.22
C PRO A 49 13.08 10.50 -5.23
N VAL A 50 14.08 9.69 -4.86
CA VAL A 50 14.62 8.59 -5.66
C VAL A 50 14.18 7.28 -5.01
N LEU A 51 13.77 6.31 -5.82
CA LEU A 51 13.49 4.96 -5.32
C LEU A 51 14.79 4.32 -4.83
N ALA A 52 14.84 3.98 -3.55
CA ALA A 52 15.96 3.27 -2.94
C ALA A 52 15.44 2.21 -1.95
N ILE A 53 16.29 1.22 -1.65
CA ILE A 53 16.00 0.23 -0.60
C ILE A 53 16.46 0.81 0.74
N SER A 54 15.64 1.68 1.32
CA SER A 54 15.93 2.39 2.56
C SER A 54 14.65 2.88 3.25
N ASP A 55 14.78 3.24 4.53
CA ASP A 55 13.68 3.74 5.37
C ASP A 55 13.64 5.28 5.47
N ASP A 56 14.47 5.99 4.72
CA ASP A 56 14.44 7.45 4.73
C ASP A 56 13.13 7.98 4.10
N ALA A 57 12.66 9.12 4.59
CA ALA A 57 11.36 9.67 4.21
C ALA A 57 11.23 9.97 2.72
N LEU A 58 12.32 10.34 2.04
CA LEU A 58 12.31 10.62 0.60
C LEU A 58 12.09 9.32 -0.19
N SER A 59 12.79 8.24 0.19
CA SER A 59 12.63 6.93 -0.44
C SER A 59 11.26 6.33 -0.20
N LEU A 60 10.73 6.40 1.03
CA LEU A 60 9.37 5.92 1.33
C LEU A 60 8.30 6.70 0.55
N THR A 61 8.48 8.01 0.40
CA THR A 61 7.61 8.86 -0.42
C THR A 61 7.71 8.49 -1.90
N ALA A 62 8.91 8.19 -2.41
CA ALA A 62 9.12 7.71 -3.77
C ALA A 62 8.36 6.40 -4.03
N TRP A 63 8.43 5.45 -3.10
CA TRP A 63 7.71 4.17 -3.19
C TRP A 63 6.20 4.34 -3.13
N ALA A 64 5.69 5.19 -2.23
CA ALA A 64 4.26 5.50 -2.17
C ALA A 64 3.77 6.11 -3.49
N LYS A 65 4.53 7.05 -4.06
CA LYS A 65 4.23 7.64 -5.37
C LYS A 65 4.24 6.60 -6.48
N PHE A 66 5.30 5.78 -6.57
CA PHE A 66 5.42 4.71 -7.56
C PHE A 66 4.22 3.76 -7.51
N ARG A 67 3.79 3.35 -6.31
CA ARG A 67 2.60 2.50 -6.12
C ARG A 67 1.32 3.16 -6.63
N SER A 68 1.13 4.45 -6.35
CA SER A 68 -0.04 5.19 -6.81
C SER A 68 -0.08 5.31 -8.34
N GLU A 69 1.07 5.57 -8.96
CA GLU A 69 1.21 5.65 -10.42
C GLU A 69 0.96 4.28 -11.06
N LEU A 70 1.50 3.22 -10.46
CA LEU A 70 1.32 1.85 -10.93
C LEU A 70 -0.15 1.44 -10.98
N LEU A 71 -0.95 1.83 -9.99
CA LEU A 71 -2.40 1.57 -9.96
C LEU A 71 -3.18 2.32 -11.05
N ALA A 72 -2.66 3.46 -11.50
CA ALA A 72 -3.27 4.22 -12.60
C ALA A 72 -2.85 3.70 -13.99
N MET A 73 -1.83 2.86 -14.07
CA MET A 73 -1.34 2.31 -15.34
C MET A 73 -2.24 1.18 -15.84
N ASN A 74 -2.44 1.12 -17.15
CA ASN A 74 -3.01 -0.05 -17.82
C ASN A 74 -1.93 -1.13 -18.05
N GLY A 75 -2.35 -2.31 -18.51
CA GLY A 75 -1.45 -3.45 -18.75
C GLY A 75 -0.28 -3.13 -19.69
N LYS A 76 -0.52 -2.41 -20.80
CA LYS A 76 0.54 -2.07 -21.76
C LYS A 76 1.58 -1.13 -21.16
N GLN A 77 1.16 -0.18 -20.34
CA GLN A 77 2.07 0.74 -19.65
C GLN A 77 2.93 0.00 -18.63
N ARG A 78 2.35 -0.93 -17.88
CA ARG A 78 3.09 -1.79 -16.94
C ARG A 78 4.09 -2.70 -17.66
N ASP A 79 3.71 -3.27 -18.79
CA ASP A 79 4.60 -4.09 -19.62
C ASP A 79 5.76 -3.28 -20.20
N ALA A 80 5.51 -2.05 -20.63
CA ALA A 80 6.55 -1.13 -21.10
C ALA A 80 7.52 -0.77 -19.97
N LEU A 81 6.99 -0.34 -18.83
CA LEU A 81 7.77 -0.04 -17.63
C LEU A 81 8.66 -1.22 -17.24
N SER A 82 8.09 -2.43 -17.19
CA SER A 82 8.84 -3.65 -16.86
C SER A 82 10.05 -3.89 -17.78
N LYS A 83 9.96 -3.53 -19.07
CA LYS A 83 11.06 -3.74 -20.04
C LYS A 83 12.18 -2.71 -19.93
N GLU A 84 11.87 -1.53 -19.39
CA GLU A 84 12.84 -0.43 -19.24
C GLU A 84 13.70 -0.57 -17.97
N LEU A 85 13.30 -1.44 -17.05
CA LEU A 85 13.98 -1.63 -15.77
C LEU A 85 15.33 -2.33 -15.94
N ALA A 86 16.42 -1.61 -15.70
CA ALA A 86 17.76 -2.19 -15.59
C ALA A 86 17.88 -3.07 -14.32
N PRO A 87 18.61 -4.20 -14.34
CA PRO A 87 18.74 -5.08 -13.19
C PRO A 87 19.35 -4.40 -11.95
N SER A 88 18.63 -4.43 -10.83
CA SER A 88 19.04 -3.88 -9.53
C SER A 88 18.12 -4.39 -8.42
N ALA A 89 18.49 -4.18 -7.16
CA ALA A 89 17.59 -4.51 -6.04
C ALA A 89 16.28 -3.69 -6.08
N VAL A 90 16.38 -2.41 -6.44
CA VAL A 90 15.22 -1.51 -6.60
C VAL A 90 14.30 -2.02 -7.72
N SER A 91 14.86 -2.33 -8.89
CA SER A 91 14.05 -2.82 -10.01
C SER A 91 13.47 -4.20 -9.77
N ASN A 92 14.14 -5.08 -9.03
CA ASN A 92 13.55 -6.36 -8.62
C ASN A 92 12.29 -6.15 -7.78
N LEU A 93 12.30 -5.18 -6.86
CA LEU A 93 11.13 -4.83 -6.06
C LEU A 93 10.05 -4.16 -6.92
N GLN A 94 10.41 -3.24 -7.82
CA GLN A 94 9.46 -2.66 -8.79
C GLN A 94 8.79 -3.74 -9.63
N GLN A 95 9.56 -4.71 -10.12
CA GLN A 95 9.05 -5.85 -10.89
C GLN A 95 8.07 -6.71 -10.09
N LEU A 96 8.28 -6.89 -8.79
CA LEU A 96 7.32 -7.59 -7.93
C LEU A 96 6.02 -6.81 -7.81
N LEU A 97 6.10 -5.51 -7.55
CA LEU A 97 4.92 -4.65 -7.43
C LEU A 97 4.11 -4.62 -8.73
N ILE A 98 4.77 -4.56 -9.89
CA ILE A 98 4.11 -4.68 -11.21
C ILE A 98 3.35 -6.01 -11.33
N ARG A 99 3.98 -7.12 -10.90
CA ARG A 99 3.43 -8.47 -11.04
C ARG A 99 2.31 -8.80 -10.05
N ILE A 100 2.20 -8.12 -8.92
CA ILE A 100 1.07 -8.25 -7.98
C ILE A 100 -0.10 -7.32 -8.30
N HIS A 101 0.01 -6.48 -9.34
CA HIS A 101 -1.06 -5.56 -9.73
C HIS A 101 -2.40 -6.32 -9.93
N PRO A 102 -3.56 -5.77 -9.50
CA PRO A 102 -4.85 -6.47 -9.53
C PRO A 102 -5.23 -7.07 -10.89
N ASP A 103 -5.00 -6.35 -11.99
CA ASP A 103 -5.33 -6.84 -13.34
C ASP A 103 -4.37 -7.91 -13.89
N THR A 104 -3.23 -8.15 -13.23
CA THR A 104 -2.26 -9.15 -13.68
C THR A 104 -2.84 -10.55 -13.48
N PRO A 105 -2.65 -11.54 -14.38
CA PRO A 105 -3.25 -12.86 -14.22
C PRO A 105 -2.92 -13.56 -12.88
N TYR A 106 -3.89 -14.31 -12.34
CA TYR A 106 -3.79 -14.99 -11.05
C TYR A 106 -2.47 -15.72 -10.82
N ALA A 107 -2.05 -16.56 -11.78
CA ALA A 107 -0.85 -17.38 -11.63
C ALA A 107 0.43 -16.54 -11.51
N VAL A 108 0.47 -15.38 -12.14
CA VAL A 108 1.59 -14.43 -12.05
C VAL A 108 1.57 -13.74 -10.69
N ARG A 109 0.40 -13.23 -10.26
CA ARG A 109 0.24 -12.61 -8.93
C ARG A 109 0.58 -13.59 -7.81
N PHE A 110 0.19 -14.86 -7.92
CA PHE A 110 0.48 -15.89 -6.91
C PHE A 110 1.98 -16.13 -6.75
N LYS A 111 2.73 -16.26 -7.86
CA LYS A 111 4.19 -16.41 -7.80
C LYS A 111 4.86 -15.18 -7.21
N ALA A 112 4.44 -13.98 -7.64
CA ALA A 112 4.98 -12.72 -7.12
C ALA A 112 4.63 -12.50 -5.64
N GLN A 113 3.46 -12.96 -5.17
CA GLN A 113 3.05 -12.91 -3.77
C GLN A 113 4.03 -13.68 -2.88
N MET A 114 4.39 -14.90 -3.26
CA MET A 114 5.36 -15.70 -2.51
C MET A 114 6.72 -15.01 -2.42
N GLN A 115 7.20 -14.49 -3.56
CA GLN A 115 8.47 -13.75 -3.64
C GLN A 115 8.45 -12.47 -2.79
N LEU A 116 7.34 -11.72 -2.80
CA LEU A 116 7.19 -10.53 -1.96
C LEU A 116 7.19 -10.90 -0.47
N GLY A 117 6.50 -11.99 -0.09
CA GLY A 117 6.49 -12.48 1.28
C GLY A 117 7.89 -12.76 1.83
N GLU A 118 8.75 -13.38 1.02
CA GLU A 118 10.16 -13.60 1.35
C GLU A 118 10.91 -12.27 1.46
N GLN A 119 10.76 -11.35 0.49
CA GLN A 119 11.44 -10.05 0.50
C GLN A 119 11.07 -9.18 1.70
N LEU A 120 9.81 -9.23 2.16
CA LEU A 120 9.36 -8.45 3.32
C LEU A 120 10.13 -8.79 4.61
N THR A 121 10.80 -9.94 4.68
CA THR A 121 11.61 -10.33 5.84
C THR A 121 13.01 -9.71 5.87
N ILE A 122 13.50 -9.27 4.71
CA ILE A 122 14.86 -8.72 4.55
C ILE A 122 14.88 -7.23 4.21
N LEU A 123 13.73 -6.66 3.82
CA LEU A 123 13.62 -5.25 3.53
C LEU A 123 13.78 -4.39 4.80
N PRO A 124 14.26 -3.14 4.65
CA PRO A 124 14.18 -2.13 5.70
C PRO A 124 12.76 -2.04 6.28
N LYS A 125 12.66 -1.80 7.59
CA LYS A 125 11.41 -1.99 8.35
C LYS A 125 10.29 -1.09 7.83
N GLY A 126 10.58 0.19 7.62
CA GLY A 126 9.62 1.16 7.11
C GLY A 126 9.14 0.81 5.70
N LEU A 127 10.05 0.40 4.81
CA LEU A 127 9.70 -0.05 3.47
C LEU A 127 8.88 -1.35 3.50
N ALA A 128 9.24 -2.31 4.35
CA ALA A 128 8.47 -3.53 4.53
C ALA A 128 7.05 -3.26 5.05
N GLU A 129 6.91 -2.36 6.03
CA GLU A 129 5.60 -1.94 6.55
C GLU A 129 4.75 -1.25 5.48
N LEU A 130 5.36 -0.40 4.65
CA LEU A 130 4.68 0.24 3.52
C LEU A 130 4.10 -0.80 2.54
N LEU A 131 4.87 -1.85 2.22
CA LEU A 131 4.50 -2.87 1.23
C LEU A 131 3.67 -4.02 1.80
N ARG A 132 3.58 -4.15 3.13
CA ARG A 132 2.70 -5.13 3.79
C ARG A 132 1.23 -4.94 3.42
N TRP A 133 0.82 -3.70 3.13
CA TRP A 133 -0.53 -3.43 2.64
C TRP A 133 -0.78 -4.03 1.25
N ASP A 134 0.17 -3.91 0.32
CA ASP A 134 0.05 -4.52 -1.02
C ASP A 134 0.01 -6.04 -0.90
N TYR A 135 0.87 -6.61 -0.05
CA TYR A 135 0.91 -8.04 0.22
C TYR A 135 -0.41 -8.55 0.79
N ALA A 136 -0.93 -7.91 1.84
CA ALA A 136 -2.18 -8.32 2.49
C ALA A 136 -3.39 -8.18 1.54
N TYR A 137 -3.42 -7.11 0.75
CA TYR A 137 -4.46 -6.90 -0.24
C TYR A 137 -4.44 -7.98 -1.33
N ASN A 138 -3.28 -8.23 -1.95
CA ASN A 138 -3.16 -9.24 -2.99
C ASN A 138 -3.42 -10.65 -2.45
N GLN A 139 -3.07 -10.93 -1.19
CA GLN A 139 -3.45 -12.19 -0.51
C GLN A 139 -4.97 -12.39 -0.50
N LYS A 140 -5.72 -11.37 -0.09
CA LYS A 140 -7.18 -11.42 -0.06
C LYS A 140 -7.79 -11.53 -1.45
N LEU A 141 -7.22 -10.84 -2.43
CA LEU A 141 -7.64 -10.94 -3.83
C LEU A 141 -7.44 -12.37 -4.36
N LEU A 142 -6.27 -12.97 -4.13
CA LEU A 142 -5.97 -14.36 -4.53
C LEU A 142 -6.91 -15.36 -3.85
N GLU A 143 -7.11 -15.24 -2.54
CA GLU A 143 -8.06 -16.07 -1.79
C GLU A 143 -9.47 -15.98 -2.39
N SER A 144 -9.96 -14.76 -2.64
CA SER A 144 -11.30 -14.55 -3.18
C SER A 144 -11.47 -15.14 -4.59
N GLU A 145 -10.51 -14.95 -5.49
CA GLU A 145 -10.57 -15.50 -6.84
C GLU A 145 -10.54 -17.04 -6.81
N SER A 146 -9.72 -17.61 -5.92
CA SER A 146 -9.65 -19.06 -5.73
C SER A 146 -10.97 -19.64 -5.18
N ALA A 147 -11.61 -18.92 -4.25
CA ALA A 147 -12.88 -19.31 -3.66
C ALA A 147 -14.01 -19.26 -4.71
N VAL A 148 -14.07 -18.20 -5.53
CA VAL A 148 -15.05 -18.10 -6.63
C VAL A 148 -14.90 -19.26 -7.61
N LYS A 149 -13.67 -19.62 -7.99
CA LYS A 149 -13.42 -20.79 -8.86
C LYS A 149 -13.82 -22.11 -8.21
N ALA A 150 -13.60 -22.26 -6.90
CA ALA A 150 -14.04 -23.46 -6.17
C ALA A 150 -15.56 -23.56 -6.10
N LEU A 151 -16.25 -22.46 -5.79
CA LEU A 151 -17.71 -22.39 -5.74
C LEU A 151 -18.34 -22.64 -7.11
N GLY A 152 -17.76 -22.09 -8.19
CA GLY A 152 -18.22 -22.36 -9.55
C GLY A 152 -18.17 -23.84 -9.92
N ARG A 153 -17.09 -24.55 -9.54
CA ARG A 153 -16.98 -26.00 -9.74
C ARG A 153 -18.01 -26.78 -8.92
N LEU A 154 -18.18 -26.41 -7.65
CA LEU A 154 -19.16 -27.06 -6.77
C LEU A 154 -20.59 -26.88 -7.29
N ASN A 155 -20.94 -25.68 -7.73
CA ASN A 155 -22.26 -25.40 -8.27
C ASN A 155 -22.51 -26.20 -9.58
N GLY A 156 -21.52 -26.30 -10.46
CA GLY A 156 -21.60 -27.16 -11.65
C GLY A 156 -21.86 -28.62 -11.29
N GLN A 157 -21.11 -29.16 -10.32
CA GLN A 157 -21.32 -30.53 -9.83
C GLN A 157 -22.71 -30.74 -9.22
N GLN A 158 -23.23 -29.74 -8.50
CA GLN A 158 -24.58 -29.80 -7.94
C GLN A 158 -25.64 -29.81 -9.05
N GLN A 159 -25.48 -29.00 -10.09
CA GLN A 159 -26.40 -28.99 -11.23
C GLN A 159 -26.42 -30.34 -11.95
N ASP A 160 -25.24 -30.92 -12.23
CA ASP A 160 -25.13 -32.24 -12.88
C ASP A 160 -25.83 -33.34 -12.05
N ASN A 161 -25.71 -33.27 -10.72
CA ASN A 161 -26.37 -34.20 -9.81
C ASN A 161 -27.89 -34.03 -9.82
N LEU A 162 -28.38 -32.78 -9.83
CA LEU A 162 -29.81 -32.49 -9.91
C LEU A 162 -30.40 -33.03 -11.21
N ASP A 163 -29.74 -32.80 -12.35
CA ASP A 163 -30.18 -33.28 -13.65
C ASP A 163 -30.23 -34.83 -13.69
N ARG A 164 -29.25 -35.49 -13.07
CA ARG A 164 -29.24 -36.95 -12.94
C ARG A 164 -30.39 -37.46 -12.08
N LEU A 165 -30.64 -36.84 -10.93
CA LEU A 165 -31.74 -37.21 -10.03
C LEU A 165 -33.11 -36.99 -10.68
N GLN A 166 -33.28 -35.90 -11.43
CA GLN A 166 -34.51 -35.65 -12.19
C GLN A 166 -34.78 -36.74 -13.24
N LYS A 167 -33.74 -37.14 -13.99
CA LYS A 167 -33.86 -38.24 -14.96
C LYS A 167 -34.23 -39.56 -14.27
N GLN A 168 -33.57 -39.89 -13.16
CA GLN A 168 -33.88 -41.10 -12.39
C GLN A 168 -35.31 -41.09 -11.86
N ASN A 169 -35.79 -39.95 -11.34
CA ASN A 169 -37.17 -39.81 -10.88
C ASN A 169 -38.17 -39.98 -12.03
N ALA A 170 -37.91 -39.39 -13.19
CA ALA A 170 -38.77 -39.56 -14.36
C ALA A 170 -38.83 -41.03 -14.82
N ASP A 171 -37.71 -41.74 -14.79
CA ASP A 171 -37.66 -43.16 -15.15
C ASP A 171 -38.35 -44.05 -14.11
N LEU A 172 -38.21 -43.74 -12.82
CA LEU A 172 -38.94 -44.45 -11.75
C LEU A 172 -40.44 -44.22 -11.86
N GLN A 173 -40.89 -43.00 -12.16
CA GLN A 173 -42.31 -42.70 -12.36
C GLN A 173 -42.88 -43.54 -13.51
N LYS A 174 -42.17 -43.62 -14.66
CA LYS A 174 -42.59 -44.49 -15.77
C LYS A 174 -42.71 -45.97 -15.37
N LYS A 175 -41.81 -46.47 -14.50
CA LYS A 175 -41.87 -47.84 -14.01
C LYS A 175 -43.07 -48.06 -13.09
N ILE A 176 -43.36 -47.10 -12.20
CA ILE A 176 -44.55 -47.12 -11.34
C ILE A 176 -45.80 -47.17 -12.21
N ASP A 177 -45.93 -46.27 -13.18
CA ASP A 177 -47.10 -46.21 -14.07
C ASP A 177 -47.28 -47.52 -14.84
N ALA A 178 -46.19 -48.12 -15.31
CA ALA A 178 -46.24 -49.42 -16.00
C ALA A 178 -46.70 -50.55 -15.09
N LEU A 179 -46.21 -50.61 -13.85
CA LEU A 179 -46.64 -51.62 -12.86
C LEU A 179 -48.11 -51.43 -12.50
N THR A 180 -48.57 -50.21 -12.28
CA THR A 180 -49.97 -49.90 -12.01
C THR A 180 -50.88 -50.34 -13.17
N GLN A 181 -50.45 -50.15 -14.42
CA GLN A 181 -51.19 -50.66 -15.58
C GLN A 181 -51.25 -52.18 -15.64
N ILE A 182 -50.16 -52.87 -15.28
CA ILE A 182 -50.13 -54.34 -15.20
C ILE A 182 -51.10 -54.83 -14.13
N GLU A 183 -51.08 -54.24 -12.93
CA GLU A 183 -52.01 -54.56 -11.84
C GLU A 183 -53.47 -54.36 -12.25
N ALA A 184 -53.78 -53.22 -12.91
CA ALA A 184 -55.12 -52.95 -13.40
C ALA A 184 -55.60 -54.01 -14.41
N LYS A 185 -54.73 -54.45 -15.34
CA LYS A 185 -55.05 -55.52 -16.30
C LYS A 185 -55.23 -56.88 -15.64
N LEU A 186 -54.39 -57.22 -14.64
CA LEU A 186 -54.51 -58.47 -13.91
C LEU A 186 -55.83 -58.55 -13.13
N ASN A 187 -56.22 -57.47 -12.45
CA ASN A 187 -57.49 -57.40 -11.73
C ASN A 187 -58.71 -57.49 -12.66
N GLN A 188 -58.61 -57.01 -13.90
CA GLN A 188 -59.67 -57.16 -14.90
C GLN A 188 -59.77 -58.60 -15.44
N ASN A 189 -58.64 -59.31 -15.58
CA ASN A 189 -58.60 -60.67 -16.14
C ASN A 189 -58.86 -61.77 -15.10
N GLY A 190 -58.68 -61.50 -13.81
CA GLY A 190 -58.88 -62.47 -12.72
C GLY A 190 -60.25 -62.47 -12.05
N GLY A 191 -61.18 -61.61 -12.51
CA GLY A 191 -62.53 -61.44 -11.94
C GLY A 191 -63.67 -62.12 -12.70
N GLY A 192 -63.40 -63.19 -13.46
CA GLY A 192 -64.39 -63.98 -14.20
C GLY A 192 -64.59 -65.37 -13.61
#